data_AF-A0A317CN21-F1
#
_entry.id   AF-A0A317CN21-F1
#
_cell.length_a   1.000
_cell.length_b   1.000
_cell.length_c   1.000
_cell.angle_alpha   90.00
_cell.angle_beta   90.00
_cell.angle_gamma   90.00
#
_symmetry.space_group_name_H-M   'P 1'
#
loop_
_entity.id
_entity.type
_entity.pdbx_description
1 polymer ?
#
loop_
_entity_poly.entity_id
_entity_poly.type
_entity_poly.pdbx_seq_one_letter_code
_entity_poly.pdbx_strand_id
1 'polypeptide(L)'
;MKQAQLNPISARTWLILLLAIILTAIGQIFMKLSAVQLSAWGELVQSIYAWQLSSEDIRGLLDFSVGITCYFLSMLLWIYVLSFLKLSRAYPLLSLAYVFVYLGAVFWPGLNEDFSMQKNLGILIIIVGVIIVSMPSKPSSEAIREAH
;
A
#
# COMPACT_ATOMS: atom_id res chain seq x y z
N MET A 1 25.88 10.39 -13.09
CA MET A 1 24.70 10.63 -12.21
C MET A 1 23.82 11.69 -12.85
N LYS A 2 22.89 11.30 -13.73
CA LYS A 2 22.01 12.24 -14.44
C LYS A 2 20.91 12.71 -13.50
N GLN A 3 20.84 14.03 -13.29
CA GLN A 3 19.85 14.69 -12.45
C GLN A 3 18.43 14.42 -12.96
N ALA A 4 17.50 14.10 -12.05
CA ALA A 4 16.08 14.35 -12.28
C ALA A 4 15.72 15.63 -11.51
N GLN A 5 15.90 16.72 -12.25
CA GLN A 5 15.25 18.02 -12.13
C GLN A 5 13.80 17.85 -11.62
N LEU A 6 13.38 18.80 -10.78
CA LEU A 6 12.05 18.89 -10.15
C LEU A 6 10.94 19.07 -11.21
N ASN A 7 10.70 18.09 -12.08
CA ASN A 7 9.52 18.10 -12.91
C ASN A 7 8.29 17.94 -12.01
N PRO A 8 7.25 18.79 -12.19
CA PRO A 8 5.99 18.58 -11.50
C PRO A 8 5.49 17.17 -11.81
N ILE A 9 5.07 16.46 -10.77
CA ILE A 9 4.57 15.10 -10.90
C ILE A 9 3.36 15.13 -11.85
N SER A 10 3.47 14.49 -13.00
CA SER A 10 2.37 14.45 -13.98
C SER A 10 1.14 13.76 -13.39
N ALA A 11 -0.06 14.11 -13.85
CA ALA A 11 -1.29 13.46 -13.40
C ALA A 11 -1.23 11.93 -13.57
N ARG A 12 -0.62 11.46 -14.67
CA ARG A 12 -0.40 10.03 -14.92
C ARG A 12 0.46 9.38 -13.82
N THR A 13 1.50 10.06 -13.36
CA THR A 13 2.37 9.57 -12.30
C THR A 13 1.61 9.41 -10.97
N TRP A 14 0.78 10.40 -10.63
CA TRP A 14 -0.08 10.33 -9.44
C TRP A 14 -1.07 9.16 -9.51
N LEU A 15 -1.68 8.93 -10.68
CA LEU A 15 -2.59 7.80 -10.88
C LEU A 15 -1.88 6.45 -10.68
N ILE A 16 -0.67 6.29 -11.24
CA ILE A 16 0.09 5.04 -11.12
C ILE A 16 0.51 4.81 -9.66
N LEU A 17 0.97 5.86 -8.98
CA LEU A 17 1.32 5.80 -7.56
C LEU A 17 0.11 5.42 -6.70
N LEU A 18 -1.03 6.07 -6.90
CA LEU A 18 -2.25 5.78 -6.15
C LEU A 18 -2.73 4.35 -6.41
N LEU A 19 -2.70 3.90 -7.66
CA LEU A 19 -3.03 2.53 -8.03
C LEU A 19 -2.09 1.52 -7.33
N ALA A 20 -0.78 1.77 -7.31
CA ALA A 20 0.18 0.93 -6.60
C ALA A 20 -0.14 0.85 -5.10
N ILE A 21 -0.47 1.99 -4.48
CA ILE A 21 -0.83 2.06 -3.06
C ILE A 21 -2.12 1.28 -2.77
N ILE A 22 -3.17 1.46 -3.58
CA ILE A 22 -4.44 0.75 -3.44
C ILE A 22 -4.25 -0.76 -3.63
N LEU A 23 -3.52 -1.18 -4.67
CA LEU A 23 -3.22 -2.60 -4.90
C LEU A 23 -2.41 -3.21 -3.75
N THR A 24 -1.49 -2.45 -3.16
CA THR A 24 -0.75 -2.89 -1.96
C THR A 24 -1.71 -3.11 -0.79
N ALA A 25 -2.65 -2.18 -0.57
CA ALA A 25 -3.62 -2.29 0.50
C ALA A 25 -4.58 -3.48 0.31
N ILE A 26 -5.13 -3.63 -0.89
CA ILE A 26 -5.97 -4.78 -1.26
C ILE A 26 -5.18 -6.08 -1.05
N GLY A 27 -3.94 -6.14 -1.55
CA GLY A 27 -3.08 -7.31 -1.40
C GLY A 27 -2.90 -7.72 0.06
N GLN A 28 -2.58 -6.77 0.94
CA GLN A 28 -2.39 -7.03 2.36
C GLN A 28 -3.67 -7.47 3.08
N ILE A 29 -4.82 -6.87 2.75
CA ILE A 29 -6.11 -7.25 3.34
C ILE A 29 -6.48 -8.68 2.94
N PHE A 30 -6.37 -9.02 1.65
CA PHE A 30 -6.69 -10.37 1.16
C PHE A 30 -5.71 -11.43 1.68
N MET A 31 -4.42 -11.11 1.82
CA MET A 31 -3.47 -12.00 2.50
C MET A 31 -3.85 -12.21 3.97
N LYS A 32 -4.31 -11.17 4.66
CA LYS A 32 -4.77 -11.30 6.05
C LYS A 32 -6.04 -12.14 6.16
N LEU A 33 -7.00 -11.96 5.25
CA LEU A 33 -8.21 -12.77 5.16
C LEU A 33 -7.90 -14.24 4.92
N SER A 34 -7.02 -14.51 3.95
CA SER A 34 -6.51 -15.85 3.67
C SER A 34 -5.88 -16.48 4.92
N ALA A 35 -5.00 -15.75 5.61
CA ALA A 35 -4.33 -16.25 6.81
C ALA A 35 -5.27 -16.55 7.98
N VAL A 36 -6.46 -15.96 8.01
CA VAL A 36 -7.49 -16.24 9.04
C VAL A 36 -8.39 -17.41 8.64
N GLN A 37 -8.59 -17.64 7.34
CA GLN A 37 -9.48 -18.68 6.82
C GLN A 37 -8.79 -20.03 6.58
N LEU A 38 -7.49 -20.02 6.28
CA LEU A 38 -6.75 -21.25 6.01
C LEU A 38 -6.52 -22.06 7.29
N SER A 39 -6.73 -23.37 7.18
CA SER A 39 -6.33 -24.32 8.22
C SER A 39 -4.82 -24.26 8.48
N ALA A 40 -4.39 -24.80 9.62
CA ALA A 40 -2.97 -24.88 9.94
C ALA A 40 -2.18 -25.53 8.79
N TRP A 41 -0.98 -25.02 8.51
CA TRP A 41 -0.19 -25.45 7.34
C TRP A 41 -0.07 -26.97 7.17
N GLY A 42 0.12 -27.71 8.27
CA GLY A 42 0.22 -29.17 8.23
C GLY A 42 -1.08 -29.86 7.78
N GLU A 43 -2.22 -29.38 8.29
CA GLU A 43 -3.55 -29.89 7.95
C GLU A 43 -3.94 -29.50 6.53
N LEU A 44 -3.71 -28.24 6.15
CA LEU A 44 -3.97 -27.75 4.79
C LEU A 44 -3.25 -28.61 3.75
N VAL A 45 -1.96 -28.92 3.96
CA VAL A 45 -1.18 -29.75 3.04
C VAL A 45 -1.77 -31.15 2.93
N GLN A 46 -2.15 -31.77 4.05
CA GLN A 46 -2.80 -33.09 4.05
C GLN A 46 -4.13 -33.06 3.30
N SER A 47 -4.97 -32.06 3.56
CA SER A 47 -6.27 -31.86 2.90
C SER A 47 -6.12 -31.63 1.38
N ILE A 48 -5.06 -30.94 0.94
CA ILE A 48 -4.74 -30.79 -0.48
C ILE A 48 -4.38 -32.15 -1.10
N TYR A 49 -3.48 -32.91 -0.48
CA TYR A 49 -3.07 -34.23 -1.00
C TYR A 49 -4.23 -35.23 -1.04
N ALA A 50 -5.10 -35.20 -0.02
CA ALA A 50 -6.26 -36.07 0.08
C ALA A 50 -7.47 -35.59 -0.75
N TRP A 51 -7.38 -34.42 -1.41
CA TRP A 51 -8.50 -33.76 -2.08
C TRP A 51 -9.73 -33.53 -1.17
N GLN A 52 -9.48 -33.23 0.10
CA GLN A 52 -10.49 -33.03 1.16
C GLN A 52 -10.41 -31.61 1.73
N LEU A 53 -10.42 -30.61 0.86
CA LEU A 53 -10.41 -29.20 1.27
C LEU A 53 -11.77 -28.81 1.87
N SER A 54 -11.74 -28.11 3.00
CA SER A 54 -12.94 -27.50 3.55
C SER A 54 -13.41 -26.32 2.67
N SER A 55 -14.65 -25.88 2.85
CA SER A 55 -15.15 -24.68 2.16
C SER A 55 -14.39 -23.41 2.57
N GLU A 56 -13.85 -23.38 3.79
CA GLU A 56 -13.04 -22.27 4.31
C GLU A 56 -11.66 -22.26 3.67
N ASP A 57 -11.01 -23.43 3.52
CA ASP A 57 -9.70 -23.52 2.85
C ASP A 57 -9.80 -23.09 1.38
N ILE A 58 -10.87 -23.47 0.68
CA ILE A 58 -11.09 -23.06 -0.72
C ILE A 58 -11.18 -21.53 -0.81
N ARG A 59 -11.97 -20.89 0.07
CA ARG A 59 -12.07 -19.43 0.12
C ARG A 59 -10.75 -18.78 0.50
N GLY A 60 -10.05 -19.33 1.48
CA GLY A 60 -8.73 -18.85 1.91
C GLY A 60 -7.68 -18.93 0.79
N LEU A 61 -7.70 -19.98 -0.05
CA LEU A 61 -6.82 -20.11 -1.22
C LEU A 61 -7.21 -19.13 -2.35
N LEU A 62 -8.49 -18.85 -2.55
CA LEU A 62 -8.95 -17.81 -3.48
C LEU A 62 -8.50 -16.42 -3.02
N ASP A 63 -8.71 -16.10 -1.74
CA ASP A 63 -8.27 -14.83 -1.15
C ASP A 63 -6.74 -14.69 -1.21
N PHE A 64 -6.00 -15.78 -0.99
CA PHE A 64 -4.55 -15.82 -1.18
C PHE A 64 -4.16 -15.43 -2.61
N SER A 65 -4.85 -16.03 -3.59
CA SER A 65 -4.57 -15.83 -5.02
C SER A 65 -4.83 -14.38 -5.47
N VAL A 66 -5.92 -13.78 -4.97
CA VAL A 66 -6.20 -12.35 -5.17
C VAL A 66 -5.14 -11.49 -4.50
N GLY A 67 -4.84 -11.78 -3.23
CA GLY A 67 -3.88 -11.04 -2.42
C GLY A 67 -2.49 -11.00 -3.06
N ILE A 68 -1.96 -12.16 -3.46
CA ILE A 68 -0.63 -12.26 -4.06
C ILE A 68 -0.58 -11.60 -5.44
N THR A 69 -1.64 -11.69 -6.23
CA THR A 69 -1.72 -11.06 -7.55
C THR A 69 -1.73 -9.54 -7.43
N CYS A 70 -2.57 -8.99 -6.54
CA CYS A 70 -2.61 -7.55 -6.28
C CYS A 70 -1.27 -7.03 -5.77
N TYR A 71 -0.65 -7.74 -4.83
CA TYR A 71 0.65 -7.36 -4.26
C TYR A 71 1.79 -7.44 -5.29
N PHE A 72 1.78 -8.46 -6.14
CA PHE A 72 2.75 -8.56 -7.23
C PHE A 72 2.60 -7.41 -8.23
N LEU A 73 1.38 -7.12 -8.68
CA LEU A 73 1.11 -5.98 -9.57
C LEU A 73 1.49 -4.65 -8.92
N SER A 74 1.23 -4.48 -7.62
CA SER A 74 1.62 -3.28 -6.90
C SER A 74 3.13 -3.10 -6.87
N MET A 75 3.88 -4.18 -6.69
CA MET A 75 5.35 -4.18 -6.74
C MET A 75 5.87 -3.74 -8.11
N LEU A 76 5.28 -4.21 -9.20
CA LEU A 76 5.67 -3.79 -10.56
C LEU A 76 5.44 -2.29 -10.78
N LEU A 77 4.28 -1.77 -10.36
CA LEU A 77 3.98 -0.34 -10.43
C LEU A 77 4.91 0.47 -9.50
N TRP A 78 5.26 -0.07 -8.34
CA TRP A 78 6.16 0.56 -7.38
C TRP A 78 7.57 0.71 -7.94
N ILE A 79 8.12 -0.33 -8.58
CA ILE A 79 9.41 -0.26 -9.28
C ILE A 79 9.37 0.83 -10.35
N TYR A 80 8.28 0.90 -11.12
CA TYR A 80 8.09 1.95 -12.11
C TYR A 80 8.07 3.35 -11.46
N VAL A 81 7.33 3.53 -10.36
CA VAL A 81 7.29 4.77 -9.57
C VAL A 81 8.68 5.22 -9.11
N LEU A 82 9.48 4.30 -8.59
CA LEU A 82 10.83 4.58 -8.11
C LEU A 82 11.81 4.97 -9.22
N SER A 83 11.50 4.68 -10.49
CA SER A 83 12.37 5.06 -11.61
C SER A 83 12.41 6.57 -11.88
N PHE A 84 11.43 7.34 -11.39
CA PHE A 84 11.34 8.78 -11.60
C PHE A 84 11.03 9.60 -10.33
N LEU A 85 10.55 8.98 -9.24
CA LEU A 85 10.37 9.64 -7.95
C LEU A 85 11.54 9.36 -7.00
N LYS A 86 12.06 10.41 -6.37
CA LYS A 86 13.06 10.26 -5.30
C LYS A 86 12.45 9.52 -4.12
N LEU A 87 13.25 8.63 -3.51
CA LEU A 87 12.85 7.84 -2.35
C LEU A 87 12.28 8.73 -1.22
N SER A 88 12.89 9.87 -0.93
CA SER A 88 12.43 10.81 0.11
C SER A 88 11.02 11.37 -0.10
N ARG A 89 10.51 11.38 -1.34
CA ARG A 89 9.11 11.74 -1.66
C ARG A 89 8.21 10.52 -1.77
N ALA A 90 8.73 9.42 -2.32
CA ALA A 90 7.96 8.21 -2.55
C ALA A 90 7.55 7.51 -1.24
N TYR A 91 8.44 7.39 -0.26
CA TYR A 91 8.16 6.67 0.99
C TYR A 91 7.04 7.31 1.83
N PRO A 92 7.00 8.66 2.01
CA PRO A 92 5.86 9.30 2.64
C PRO A 92 4.55 9.01 1.91
N LEU A 93 4.52 9.03 0.58
CA LEU A 93 3.31 8.69 -0.17
C LEU A 93 2.92 7.22 -0.01
N LEU A 94 3.89 6.30 0.01
CA LEU A 94 3.65 4.88 0.27
C LEU A 94 3.04 4.64 1.65
N SER A 95 3.31 5.51 2.64
CA SER A 95 2.72 5.39 3.98
C SER A 95 1.18 5.49 3.96
N LEU A 96 0.58 6.06 2.91
CA LEU A 96 -0.87 6.02 2.70
C LEU A 96 -1.42 4.60 2.54
N ALA A 97 -0.60 3.63 2.10
CA ALA A 97 -0.99 2.22 2.06
C ALA A 97 -1.41 1.75 3.46
N TYR A 98 -0.69 2.12 4.52
CA TYR A 98 -1.07 1.77 5.90
C TYR A 98 -2.43 2.31 6.28
N VAL A 99 -2.75 3.53 5.85
CA VAL A 99 -4.07 4.14 6.08
C VAL A 99 -5.16 3.30 5.42
N PHE A 100 -5.01 2.97 4.14
CA PHE A 100 -5.99 2.16 3.41
C PHE A 100 -6.11 0.73 3.95
N VAL A 101 -5.01 0.11 4.37
CA VAL A 101 -5.01 -1.22 4.98
C VAL A 101 -5.79 -1.21 6.28
N TYR A 102 -5.54 -0.25 7.16
CA TYR A 102 -6.26 -0.14 8.42
C TYR A 102 -7.74 0.13 8.20
N LEU A 103 -8.08 1.11 7.34
CA LEU A 103 -9.48 1.39 7.02
C LEU A 103 -10.16 0.15 6.45
N GLY A 104 -9.50 -0.57 5.54
CA GLY A 104 -9.99 -1.83 5.03
C GLY A 104 -10.18 -2.88 6.13
N ALA A 105 -9.24 -3.03 7.06
CA ALA A 105 -9.34 -3.99 8.16
C ALA A 105 -10.51 -3.69 9.12
N VAL A 106 -10.77 -2.40 9.38
CA VAL A 106 -11.88 -1.94 10.22
C VAL A 106 -13.23 -2.13 9.52
N PHE A 107 -13.33 -1.79 8.24
CA PHE A 107 -14.59 -1.83 7.51
C PHE A 107 -14.91 -3.20 6.90
N TRP A 108 -13.93 -4.11 6.81
CA TRP A 108 -14.15 -5.43 6.23
C TRP A 108 -14.82 -6.37 7.24
N PRO A 109 -16.02 -6.89 6.94
CA PRO A 109 -16.83 -7.66 7.89
C PRO A 109 -16.19 -8.99 8.34
N GLY A 110 -15.21 -9.49 7.57
CA GLY A 110 -14.45 -10.70 7.92
C GLY A 110 -13.26 -10.48 8.85
N LEU A 111 -12.83 -9.23 9.11
CA LEU A 111 -11.68 -8.94 9.98
C LEU A 111 -12.08 -8.30 11.31
N ASN A 112 -13.15 -7.49 11.34
CA ASN A 112 -13.71 -6.86 12.54
C ASN A 112 -12.63 -6.30 13.49
N GLU A 113 -11.62 -5.60 12.95
CA GLU A 113 -10.63 -4.96 13.81
C GLU A 113 -11.27 -3.81 14.62
N ASP A 114 -11.00 -3.78 15.91
CA ASP A 114 -11.52 -2.74 16.80
C ASP A 114 -11.03 -1.34 16.40
N PHE A 115 -11.99 -0.41 16.36
CA PHE A 115 -11.74 1.00 16.12
C PHE A 115 -11.03 1.62 17.34
N SER A 116 -9.70 1.66 17.32
CA SER A 116 -8.89 2.19 18.42
C SER A 116 -8.58 3.67 18.22
N MET A 117 -8.86 4.48 19.25
CA MET A 117 -8.55 5.91 19.26
C MET A 117 -7.05 6.19 19.06
N GLN A 118 -6.19 5.31 19.57
CA GLN A 118 -4.74 5.41 19.42
C GLN A 118 -4.29 5.15 17.97
N LYS A 119 -4.86 4.13 17.32
CA LYS A 119 -4.57 3.80 15.91
C LYS A 119 -5.01 4.94 14.98
N ASN A 120 -6.18 5.51 15.25
CA ASN A 120 -6.70 6.64 14.48
C ASN A 120 -5.83 7.91 14.61
N LEU A 121 -5.30 8.18 15.81
CA LEU A 121 -4.37 9.29 16.01
C LEU A 121 -3.06 9.07 15.23
N GLY A 122 -2.53 7.85 15.25
CA GLY A 122 -1.36 7.48 14.44
C GLY A 122 -1.59 7.71 12.94
N ILE A 123 -2.76 7.35 12.44
CA ILE A 123 -3.16 7.58 11.04
C ILE A 123 -3.24 9.07 10.71
N LEU A 124 -3.81 9.87 11.61
CA LEU A 124 -3.86 11.32 11.42
C LEU A 124 -2.45 11.90 11.30
N ILE A 125 -1.51 11.45 12.14
CA ILE A 125 -0.10 11.86 12.08
C ILE A 125 0.54 11.47 10.74
N ILE A 126 0.28 10.25 10.24
CA ILE A 126 0.75 9.80 8.93
C ILE A 126 0.24 10.75 7.84
N ILE A 127 -1.08 11.00 7.79
CA ILE A 127 -1.70 11.87 6.79
C ILE A 127 -1.08 13.27 6.81
N VAL A 128 -0.93 13.86 8.00
CA VAL A 128 -0.29 15.18 8.16
C VAL A 128 1.16 15.16 7.67
N GLY A 129 1.93 14.12 8.01
CA GLY A 129 3.29 13.94 7.53
C GLY A 129 3.38 13.88 6.00
N VAL A 130 2.46 13.16 5.35
CA VAL A 130 2.38 13.07 3.89
C VAL A 130 2.08 14.44 3.27
N ILE A 131 1.14 15.21 3.83
CA ILE A 131 0.79 16.55 3.35
C ILE A 131 2.03 17.46 3.42
N ILE A 132 2.75 17.45 4.54
CA ILE A 132 3.94 18.29 4.74
C ILE A 132 5.01 18.01 3.68
N VAL A 133 5.30 16.72 3.42
CA VAL A 133 6.30 16.34 2.40
C VAL A 133 5.85 16.68 0.98
N SER A 134 4.54 16.66 0.74
CA SER A 134 3.96 16.91 -0.59
C SER A 134 3.82 18.40 -0.92
N MET A 135 4.04 19.29 0.05
CA MET A 135 3.96 20.74 -0.18
C MET A 135 5.08 21.23 -1.14
N PRO A 136 4.78 22.19 -2.04
CA PRO A 136 5.80 22.81 -2.87
C PRO A 136 6.85 23.52 -2.01
N SER A 137 8.12 23.16 -2.13
CA SER A 137 9.21 23.91 -1.51
C SER A 137 9.26 25.32 -2.14
N LYS A 138 9.15 26.38 -1.33
CA LYS A 138 9.34 27.77 -1.80
C LYS A 138 10.69 27.90 -2.53
N PRO A 139 10.78 28.71 -3.61
CA PRO A 139 12.06 28.98 -4.26
C PRO A 139 13.04 29.56 -3.25
N SER A 140 14.29 29.07 -3.24
CA SER A 140 15.35 29.63 -2.40
C SER A 140 15.57 31.10 -2.75
N SER A 141 15.81 31.95 -1.73
CA SER A 141 16.03 33.39 -1.92
C SER A 141 17.23 33.72 -2.81
N GLU A 142 18.13 32.77 -3.04
CA GLU A 142 19.24 32.90 -4.01
C GLU A 142 18.74 33.05 -5.44
N ALA A 143 17.68 32.33 -5.84
CA ALA A 143 17.11 32.44 -7.19
C ALA A 143 16.43 33.81 -7.43
N ILE A 144 16.06 34.52 -6.36
CA ILE A 144 15.50 35.87 -6.44
C ILE A 144 16.63 36.91 -6.52
N ARG A 145 17.82 36.64 -5.95
CA ARG A 145 18.97 37.57 -5.99
C ARG A 145 19.73 37.54 -7.31
N GLU A 146 19.66 36.46 -8.09
CA GLU A 146 20.28 36.40 -9.43
C GLU A 146 19.39 36.97 -10.54
N ALA A 147 18.12 37.23 -10.24
CA ALA A 147 17.15 37.81 -11.19
C ALA A 147 17.05 39.34 -11.12
N HIS A 148 17.83 39.98 -10.23
CA HIS A 148 17.92 41.43 -10.02
C HIS A 148 19.38 41.86 -10.15
#